data_AF-C4RKC2-F1
#
_entry.id   AF-C4RKC2-F1
#
_cell.length_a   1.000
_cell.length_b   1.000
_cell.length_c   1.000
_cell.angle_alpha   90.00
_cell.angle_beta   90.00
_cell.angle_gamma   90.00
#
_symmetry.space_group_name_H-M   'P 1'
#
loop_
_entity.id
_entity.type
_entity.pdbx_description
1 polymer ?
#
loop_
_entity_poly.entity_id
_entity_poly.type
_entity_poly.pdbx_seq_one_letter_code
_entity_poly.pdbx_strand_id
1 'polypeptide(L)'
;MPVPIALEPIAALFDWPDDELDEADFLTEILDATGATLLLDIANVHANARNRGADPLALLDRLPLGRVAYAHVAGGAEQGGFYHDTHTDPVPPAVLDLVGELCARHRPPALLLERDGRWPPASALRAELDAIAAASGYPAVT
;
A
#
# COMPACT_ATOMS: atom_id res chain seq x y z
N MET A 1 -5.45 -13.40 21.42
CA MET A 1 -4.35 -12.61 22.03
C MET A 1 -4.91 -11.26 22.47
N PRO A 2 -4.39 -10.59 23.51
CA PRO A 2 -4.93 -9.30 23.96
C PRO A 2 -4.56 -8.13 23.04
N VAL A 3 -3.59 -8.31 22.13
CA VAL A 3 -3.16 -7.29 21.16
C VAL A 3 -3.80 -7.60 19.80
N PRO A 4 -4.47 -6.62 19.15
CA PRO A 4 -4.99 -6.79 17.79
C PRO A 4 -3.87 -7.10 16.79
N ILE A 5 -4.21 -7.84 15.74
CA ILE A 5 -3.30 -8.15 14.62
C ILE A 5 -3.82 -7.44 13.38
N ALA A 6 -2.91 -6.79 12.66
CA ALA A 6 -3.16 -6.28 11.31
C ALA A 6 -2.44 -7.18 10.30
N LEU A 7 -3.15 -7.64 9.28
CA LEU A 7 -2.59 -8.43 8.17
C LEU A 7 -2.19 -7.50 7.04
N GLU A 8 -1.00 -7.72 6.48
CA GLU A 8 -0.51 -7.02 5.29
C GLU A 8 -0.39 -8.00 4.12
N PRO A 9 -1.10 -7.78 2.99
CA PRO A 9 -0.84 -8.51 1.75
C PRO A 9 0.49 -8.08 1.14
N ILE A 10 1.18 -9.03 0.51
CA ILE A 10 2.45 -8.79 -0.18
C ILE A 10 2.25 -8.31 -1.62
N ALA A 11 3.28 -7.70 -2.21
CA ALA A 11 3.37 -7.60 -3.66
C ALA A 11 3.63 -8.98 -4.28
N ALA A 12 2.68 -9.49 -5.04
CA ALA A 12 2.76 -10.76 -5.74
C ALA A 12 3.34 -10.57 -7.16
N LEU A 13 4.28 -11.43 -7.53
CA LEU A 13 4.87 -11.45 -8.89
C LEU A 13 4.17 -12.42 -9.83
N PHE A 14 3.35 -13.32 -9.30
CA PHE A 14 2.60 -14.30 -10.06
C PHE A 14 1.28 -14.60 -9.37
N ASP A 15 0.29 -14.96 -10.18
CA ASP A 15 -0.97 -15.49 -9.69
C ASP A 15 -0.88 -16.99 -9.51
N TRP A 16 -1.64 -17.50 -8.55
CA TRP A 16 -1.80 -18.93 -8.43
C TRP A 16 -2.67 -19.43 -9.60
N PRO A 17 -2.26 -20.47 -10.36
CA PRO A 17 -2.97 -20.86 -11.58
C PRO A 17 -4.42 -21.29 -11.40
N ASP A 18 -4.77 -21.79 -10.21
CA ASP A 18 -6.09 -22.30 -9.85
C ASP A 18 -6.67 -21.48 -8.68
N ASP A 19 -6.55 -20.15 -8.73
CA ASP A 19 -7.15 -19.27 -7.72
C ASP A 19 -8.69 -19.31 -7.80
N GLU A 20 -9.33 -19.32 -6.63
CA GLU A 20 -10.80 -19.32 -6.52
C GLU A 20 -11.35 -17.94 -6.16
N LEU A 21 -10.49 -17.05 -5.67
CA LEU A 21 -10.80 -15.71 -5.19
C LEU A 21 -9.71 -14.76 -5.68
N ASP A 22 -10.11 -13.55 -6.09
CA ASP A 22 -9.13 -12.49 -6.30
C ASP A 22 -8.63 -11.91 -4.98
N GLU A 23 -7.61 -11.04 -5.06
CA GLU A 23 -6.92 -10.46 -3.92
C GLU A 23 -7.87 -9.79 -2.91
N ALA A 24 -8.87 -9.04 -3.40
CA ALA A 24 -9.78 -8.31 -2.52
C ALA A 24 -10.75 -9.25 -1.80
N ASP A 25 -11.28 -10.24 -2.52
CA ASP A 25 -12.19 -11.23 -1.95
C ASP A 25 -11.43 -12.14 -0.96
N PHE A 26 -10.23 -12.60 -1.32
CA PHE A 26 -9.37 -13.41 -0.47
C PHE A 26 -9.01 -12.70 0.84
N LEU A 27 -8.62 -11.42 0.76
CA LEU A 27 -8.32 -10.63 1.96
C LEU A 27 -9.56 -10.43 2.82
N THR A 28 -10.71 -10.13 2.23
CA THR A 28 -11.96 -9.94 2.97
C THR A 28 -12.32 -11.21 3.76
N GLU A 29 -12.26 -12.38 3.12
CA GLU A 29 -12.54 -13.67 3.76
C GLU A 29 -11.57 -13.96 4.93
N ILE A 30 -10.27 -13.68 4.78
CA ILE A 30 -9.30 -13.86 5.89
C ILE A 30 -9.63 -12.92 7.05
N LEU A 31 -9.90 -11.65 6.78
CA LEU A 31 -10.19 -10.67 7.83
C LEU A 31 -11.50 -11.02 8.56
N ASP A 32 -12.52 -11.52 7.84
CA ASP A 32 -13.77 -11.97 8.43
C ASP A 32 -13.60 -13.23 9.29
N ALA A 33 -12.83 -14.21 8.81
CA ALA A 33 -12.59 -15.46 9.53
C ALA A 33 -11.74 -15.26 10.79
N THR A 34 -10.82 -14.30 10.79
CA THR A 34 -9.84 -14.09 11.87
C THR A 34 -10.19 -12.94 12.82
N GLY A 35 -11.01 -11.98 12.36
CA GLY A 35 -11.24 -10.72 13.06
C GLY A 35 -10.02 -9.78 13.07
N ALA A 36 -9.00 -10.06 12.25
CA ALA A 36 -7.86 -9.17 12.06
C ALA A 36 -8.27 -7.87 11.36
N THR A 37 -7.45 -6.84 11.49
CA THR A 37 -7.55 -5.62 10.70
C THR A 37 -6.60 -5.68 9.50
N LEU A 38 -6.69 -4.71 8.59
CA LEU A 38 -5.85 -4.59 7.42
C LEU A 38 -4.72 -3.58 7.67
N LEU A 39 -3.48 -3.97 7.44
CA LEU A 39 -2.38 -3.07 7.19
C LEU A 39 -2.27 -2.93 5.67
N LEU A 40 -2.64 -1.75 5.14
CA LEU A 40 -2.71 -1.54 3.70
C LEU A 40 -1.41 -0.93 3.20
N ASP A 41 -0.61 -1.69 2.47
CA ASP A 41 0.51 -1.14 1.72
C ASP A 41 0.07 -0.66 0.34
N ILE A 42 0.14 0.65 0.12
CA ILE A 42 -0.26 1.29 -1.13
C ILE A 42 0.75 0.99 -2.26
N ALA A 43 2.01 0.76 -1.92
CA ALA A 43 3.00 0.31 -2.89
C ALA A 43 2.67 -1.09 -3.40
N ASN A 44 2.18 -1.99 -2.53
CA ASN A 44 1.74 -3.33 -2.93
C ASN A 44 0.51 -3.27 -3.83
N VAL A 45 -0.49 -2.43 -3.53
CA VAL A 45 -1.63 -2.20 -4.44
C VAL A 45 -1.15 -1.74 -5.82
N HIS A 46 -0.21 -0.81 -5.87
CA HIS A 46 0.36 -0.33 -7.12
C HIS A 46 1.10 -1.44 -7.88
N ALA A 47 1.97 -2.19 -7.20
CA ALA A 47 2.76 -3.28 -7.77
C ALA A 47 1.85 -4.40 -8.31
N ASN A 48 0.88 -4.84 -7.51
CA ASN A 48 -0.06 -5.91 -7.81
C ASN A 48 -0.92 -5.58 -9.03
N ALA A 49 -1.46 -4.37 -9.10
CA ALA A 49 -2.24 -3.95 -10.25
C ALA A 49 -1.36 -3.83 -11.51
N ARG A 50 -0.18 -3.21 -11.39
CA ARG A 50 0.73 -3.03 -12.53
C ARG A 50 1.21 -4.36 -13.10
N ASN A 51 1.60 -5.31 -12.25
CA ASN A 51 2.08 -6.62 -12.68
C ASN A 51 0.99 -7.47 -13.34
N ARG A 52 -0.27 -7.24 -12.98
CA ARG A 52 -1.44 -7.89 -13.60
C ARG A 52 -2.01 -7.12 -14.80
N GLY A 53 -1.46 -5.95 -15.14
CA GLY A 53 -2.03 -5.07 -16.16
C GLY A 53 -3.42 -4.55 -15.81
N ALA A 54 -3.75 -4.47 -14.52
CA ALA A 54 -5.02 -4.00 -13.99
C ALA A 54 -4.93 -2.52 -13.57
N ASP A 55 -6.10 -1.92 -13.31
CA ASP A 55 -6.19 -0.56 -12.75
C ASP A 55 -6.02 -0.61 -11.21
N PRO A 56 -4.99 0.06 -10.64
CA PRO A 56 -4.79 0.09 -9.20
C PRO A 56 -5.95 0.75 -8.44
N LEU A 57 -6.69 1.68 -9.06
CA LEU A 57 -7.83 2.29 -8.42
C LEU A 57 -8.99 1.30 -8.31
N ALA A 58 -9.21 0.49 -9.36
CA ALA A 58 -10.20 -0.58 -9.33
C ALA A 58 -9.87 -1.66 -8.28
N LEU A 59 -8.59 -1.98 -8.08
CA LEU A 59 -8.16 -2.85 -6.98
C LEU A 59 -8.45 -2.20 -5.61
N LEU A 60 -8.02 -0.94 -5.43
CA LEU A 60 -8.23 -0.19 -4.19
C LEU A 60 -9.72 -0.09 -3.80
N ASP A 61 -10.60 0.14 -4.78
CA ASP A 61 -12.06 0.24 -4.59
C ASP A 61 -12.70 -1.04 -4.06
N ARG A 62 -12.06 -2.20 -4.30
CA ARG A 62 -12.56 -3.50 -3.87
C ARG A 62 -12.04 -3.93 -2.50
N LEU A 63 -10.93 -3.36 -2.04
CA LEU A 63 -10.34 -3.73 -0.75
C LEU A 63 -11.27 -3.32 0.42
N PRO A 64 -11.24 -4.05 1.55
CA PRO A 64 -12.08 -3.77 2.70
C PRO A 64 -11.58 -2.56 3.50
N LEU A 65 -11.63 -1.36 2.91
CA LEU A 65 -11.02 -0.14 3.44
C LEU A 65 -11.48 0.21 4.86
N GLY A 66 -12.72 -0.12 5.23
CA GLY A 66 -13.24 0.08 6.58
C GLY A 66 -12.54 -0.74 7.68
N ARG A 67 -11.67 -1.68 7.32
CA ARG A 67 -10.85 -2.47 8.25
C ARG A 67 -9.39 -2.01 8.32
N VAL A 68 -9.02 -0.94 7.62
CA VAL A 68 -7.65 -0.43 7.62
C VAL A 68 -7.26 0.09 9.00
N ALA A 69 -6.27 -0.55 9.62
CA ALA A 69 -5.70 -0.13 10.89
C ALA A 69 -4.67 0.99 10.71
N TYR A 70 -3.85 0.93 9.67
CA TYR A 70 -2.99 2.00 9.17
C TYR A 70 -2.46 1.58 7.78
N ALA A 71 -1.74 2.47 7.11
CA ALA A 71 -1.23 2.19 5.77
C ALA A 71 0.28 2.47 5.63
N HIS A 72 0.94 1.64 4.83
CA HIS A 72 2.31 1.84 4.38
C HIS A 72 2.32 2.57 3.03
N VAL A 73 3.37 3.36 2.84
CA VAL A 73 3.68 4.03 1.58
C VAL A 73 5.15 3.81 1.31
N ALA A 74 5.46 3.19 0.18
CA ALA A 74 6.84 2.94 -0.23
C ALA A 74 7.04 3.25 -1.71
N GLY A 75 8.30 3.22 -2.13
CA GLY A 75 8.67 3.27 -3.55
C GLY A 75 9.29 1.96 -4.02
N GLY A 76 9.34 1.81 -5.34
CA GLY A 76 9.83 0.61 -6.01
C GLY A 76 10.42 0.91 -7.38
N ALA A 77 10.76 -0.14 -8.12
CA ALA A 77 11.39 -0.04 -9.43
C ALA A 77 11.00 -1.18 -10.36
N GLU A 78 11.03 -0.92 -11.67
CA GLU A 78 10.86 -1.96 -12.68
C GLU A 78 12.12 -2.81 -12.86
N GLN A 79 11.96 -4.12 -12.87
CA GLN A 79 13.02 -5.09 -13.14
C GLN A 79 12.43 -6.26 -13.94
N GLY A 80 13.03 -6.60 -15.08
CA GLY A 80 12.61 -7.77 -15.86
C GLY A 80 11.17 -7.73 -16.39
N GLY A 81 10.57 -6.55 -16.53
CA GLY A 81 9.18 -6.38 -16.99
C GLY A 81 8.14 -6.38 -15.86
N PHE A 82 8.57 -6.54 -14.61
CA PHE A 82 7.71 -6.45 -13.43
C PHE A 82 8.10 -5.24 -12.59
N TYR A 83 7.12 -4.68 -11.90
CA TYR A 83 7.34 -3.69 -10.86
C TYR A 83 7.57 -4.39 -9.53
N HIS A 84 8.68 -4.05 -8.89
CA HIS A 84 9.04 -4.50 -7.56
C HIS A 84 8.89 -3.35 -6.57
N ASP A 85 8.11 -3.55 -5.52
CA ASP A 85 8.00 -2.77 -4.29
C ASP A 85 9.30 -2.88 -3.45
N THR A 86 10.43 -2.45 -4.01
CA THR A 86 11.73 -2.68 -3.35
C THR A 86 11.89 -1.99 -1.99
N HIS A 87 11.02 -1.04 -1.66
CA HIS A 87 11.09 -0.16 -0.48
C HIS A 87 12.40 0.61 -0.38
N THR A 88 13.17 0.68 -1.46
CA THR A 88 14.49 1.31 -1.48
C THR A 88 14.60 2.42 -2.53
N ASP A 89 13.50 2.72 -3.23
CA ASP A 89 13.37 3.82 -4.19
C ASP A 89 12.42 4.92 -3.67
N PRO A 90 12.57 6.18 -4.12
CA PRO A 90 11.62 7.25 -3.78
C PRO A 90 10.17 6.88 -4.10
N VAL A 91 9.22 7.35 -3.28
CA VAL A 91 7.79 7.12 -3.54
C VAL A 91 7.41 7.73 -4.90
N PRO A 92 6.90 6.93 -5.86
CA PRO A 92 6.55 7.45 -7.18
C PRO A 92 5.24 8.24 -7.14
N PRO A 93 5.02 9.20 -8.07
CA PRO A 93 3.79 9.99 -8.13
C PRO A 93 2.51 9.16 -8.15
N ALA A 94 2.50 8.03 -8.89
CA ALA A 94 1.34 7.15 -8.97
C ALA A 94 0.94 6.53 -7.62
N VAL A 95 1.90 6.29 -6.71
CA VAL A 95 1.60 5.83 -5.35
C VAL A 95 1.06 6.98 -4.49
N LEU A 96 1.58 8.21 -4.67
CA LEU A 96 1.01 9.39 -4.01
C LEU A 96 -0.42 9.69 -4.47
N ASP A 97 -0.73 9.49 -5.74
CA ASP A 97 -2.09 9.61 -6.27
C ASP A 97 -3.03 8.62 -5.56
N LEU A 98 -2.60 7.35 -5.41
CA LEU A 98 -3.34 6.33 -4.65
C LEU A 98 -3.49 6.67 -3.16
N VAL A 99 -2.50 7.32 -2.55
CA VAL A 99 -2.63 7.85 -1.17
C VAL A 99 -3.79 8.85 -1.10
N GLY A 100 -3.90 9.76 -2.06
CA GLY A 100 -5.00 10.71 -2.15
C GLY A 100 -6.36 10.01 -2.34
N GLU A 101 -6.43 9.05 -3.25
CA GLU A 101 -7.64 8.27 -3.53
C GLU A 101 -8.10 7.43 -2.33
N LEU A 102 -7.16 6.81 -1.60
CA LEU A 102 -7.44 6.14 -0.33
C LEU A 102 -8.02 7.13 0.66
N CYS A 103 -7.36 8.27 0.90
CA CYS A 103 -7.80 9.25 1.89
C CYS A 103 -9.16 9.87 1.57
N ALA A 104 -9.51 10.00 0.28
CA ALA A 104 -10.81 10.48 -0.17
C ALA A 104 -11.95 9.48 0.13
N ARG A 105 -11.66 8.17 0.12
CA ARG A 105 -12.65 7.09 0.38
C ARG A 105 -12.72 6.72 1.85
N HIS A 106 -11.56 6.51 2.46
CA HIS A 106 -11.39 6.09 3.82
C HIS A 106 -10.05 6.60 4.34
N ARG A 107 -10.10 7.68 5.11
CA ARG A 107 -8.88 8.23 5.72
C ARG A 107 -8.36 7.25 6.79
N PRO A 108 -7.21 6.58 6.58
CA PRO A 108 -6.62 5.71 7.60
C PRO A 108 -6.19 6.57 8.79
N PRO A 109 -5.99 6.03 10.00
CA PRO A 109 -5.56 6.85 11.14
C PRO A 109 -4.11 7.34 11.02
N ALA A 110 -3.25 6.61 10.31
CA ALA A 110 -1.86 6.95 10.07
C ALA A 110 -1.35 6.41 8.73
N LEU A 111 -0.34 7.10 8.19
CA LEU A 111 0.47 6.68 7.05
C LEU A 111 1.92 6.57 7.52
N LEU A 112 2.59 5.50 7.12
CA LEU A 112 4.01 5.26 7.41
C LEU A 112 4.78 5.21 6.10
N LEU A 113 5.81 6.06 5.98
CA LEU A 113 6.80 5.91 4.91
C LEU A 113 7.66 4.69 5.24
N GLU A 114 7.53 3.63 4.43
CA GLU A 114 8.37 2.45 4.54
C GLU A 114 9.58 2.59 3.64
N ARG A 115 10.75 2.38 4.24
CA ARG A 115 12.05 2.45 3.60
C ARG A 115 12.85 1.34 4.23
N ASP A 116 13.37 0.40 3.44
CA ASP A 116 14.07 -0.80 3.97
C ASP A 116 15.56 -0.80 3.65
N GLY A 117 16.03 0.21 2.93
CA GLY A 117 17.41 0.31 2.48
C GLY A 117 17.64 1.52 1.59
N ARG A 118 18.87 1.63 1.05
CA ARG A 118 19.34 2.79 0.27
C ARG A 118 18.97 4.14 0.91
N TRP A 119 19.15 4.23 2.22
CA TRP A 119 18.77 5.38 3.04
C TRP A 119 19.32 6.69 2.47
N PRO A 120 18.45 7.60 1.99
CA PRO A 120 18.89 8.90 1.52
C PRO A 120 19.14 9.82 2.75
N PRO A 121 19.69 11.02 2.55
CA PRO A 121 19.80 12.00 3.62
C PRO A 121 18.43 12.28 4.27
N ALA A 122 18.42 12.63 5.56
CA ALA A 122 17.20 12.90 6.31
C ALA A 122 16.29 13.96 5.64
N SER A 123 16.88 14.94 4.93
CA SER A 123 16.13 15.95 4.18
C SER A 123 15.31 15.36 3.02
N ALA A 124 15.79 14.29 2.38
CA ALA A 124 15.06 13.60 1.32
C ALA A 124 13.89 12.80 1.90
N LEU A 125 14.12 12.03 2.98
CA LEU A 125 13.04 11.33 3.69
C LEU A 125 11.97 12.31 4.18
N ARG A 126 12.39 13.48 4.65
CA ARG A 126 11.47 14.53 5.07
C ARG A 126 10.62 15.05 3.92
N ALA A 127 11.23 15.32 2.77
CA ALA A 127 10.49 15.73 1.57
C ALA A 127 9.50 14.65 1.09
N GLU A 128 9.84 13.36 1.20
CA GLU A 128 8.90 12.26 0.92
C GLU A 128 7.73 12.26 1.90
N LEU A 129 7.98 12.44 3.20
CA LEU A 129 6.93 12.55 4.22
C LEU A 129 6.02 13.76 3.97
N ASP A 130 6.57 14.90 3.55
CA ASP A 130 5.77 16.09 3.21
C ASP A 130 4.94 15.88 1.93
N ALA A 131 5.47 15.13 0.95
CA ALA A 131 4.73 14.75 -0.24
C ALA A 131 3.54 13.82 0.11
N ILE A 132 3.76 12.85 1.00
CA ILE A 132 2.68 11.99 1.54
C ILE A 132 1.66 12.83 2.30
N ALA A 133 2.11 13.77 3.15
CA ALA A 133 1.24 14.67 3.89
C ALA A 133 0.38 15.53 2.94
N ALA A 134 0.97 16.06 1.88
CA ALA A 134 0.27 16.84 0.86
C ALA A 134 -0.79 16.00 0.13
N ALA A 135 -0.47 14.77 -0.27
CA ALA A 135 -1.42 13.87 -0.95
C ALA A 135 -2.57 13.44 -0.03
N SER A 136 -2.30 13.25 1.26
CA SER A 136 -3.26 12.72 2.24
C SER A 136 -4.02 13.78 3.03
N GLY A 137 -3.66 15.06 2.89
CA GLY A 137 -4.20 16.16 3.70
C GLY A 137 -3.81 16.09 5.18
N TYR A 138 -2.75 15.36 5.53
CA TYR A 138 -2.14 15.41 6.86
C TYR A 138 -1.25 16.65 7.01
N PRO A 139 -0.96 17.08 8.25
CA PRO A 139 0.03 18.14 8.48
C PRO A 139 1.39 17.74 7.92
N ALA A 140 2.08 18.70 7.31
CA ALA A 140 3.48 18.53 6.91
C ALA A 140 4.35 18.20 8.14
N VAL A 141 5.44 17.48 7.92
CA VAL A 141 6.35 17.07 9.00
C VAL A 141 7.43 18.14 9.26
N THR A 142 7.73 18.99 8.26
CA THR A 142 8.60 20.18 8.41
C THR A 142 7.89 21.44 8.88
#